data_AF-A0A2V5VZY4-F1
#
_entry.id   AF-A0A2V5VZY4-F1
#
_cell.length_a   1.000
_cell.length_b   1.000
_cell.length_c   1.000
_cell.angle_alpha   90.00
_cell.angle_beta   90.00
_cell.angle_gamma   90.00
#
_symmetry.space_group_name_H-M   'P 1'
#
loop_
_entity.id
_entity.type
_entity.pdbx_description
1 polymer ?
#
loop_
_entity_poly.entity_id
_entity_poly.type
_entity_poly.pdbx_seq_one_letter_code
_entity_poly.pdbx_strand_id
1 'polypeptide(L)'
;MLIRPLKPHDQSEWLRLRRVLWPACSEAMHLCEMKEYANSAGARAVFVMVREDGRLGGFAEVSLRDRVDGSMSARVAYLEGWFVEPDLRGKGMGRKLVETAERWAAARGLTEIASDAELNNAAGLKAHEALGFRETFRLVHFLKPLKLVALLAFVGLANTAQAAPVIELKVLSFNIWVNGGRSLSNCIKVIRAAGADIVGLQECNGDTAQTIATNLGFYAATDSDASIVSRFPVVASIPASGGRGVTIELRPGQRAHFFNCHLAAYPYGPYDLHDGKTRSFVINEENSTRMPALNHLLSAMTPYIAASEPCFLTGDFNAPSHFDYADFPWPTSVACANAGLSDSYFVAHRNNHKFPGPFAFDDPGITWTPLTNQEPHGVFDRIDFVYFSAGDGVTVTNSTELDGRNSINPWPSDHRAVLSTFIVTPRP
;
A
#
# COMPACT_ATOMS: atom_id res chain seq x y z
N MET A 1 35.38 -21.46 17.48
CA MET A 1 34.52 -20.49 16.76
C MET A 1 34.23 -19.30 17.65
N LEU A 2 34.39 -18.09 17.12
CA LEU A 2 34.27 -16.82 17.85
C LEU A 2 32.99 -16.09 17.41
N ILE A 3 32.20 -15.57 18.35
CA ILE A 3 31.12 -14.64 18.04
C ILE A 3 31.55 -13.22 18.39
N ARG A 4 31.40 -12.31 17.43
CA ARG A 4 31.80 -10.90 17.58
C ARG A 4 30.90 -9.99 16.72
N PRO A 5 30.91 -8.67 16.95
CA PRO A 5 30.32 -7.72 16.00
C PRO A 5 30.89 -7.90 14.59
N LEU A 6 30.04 -7.67 13.58
CA LEU A 6 30.41 -7.63 12.17
C LEU A 6 31.51 -6.57 11.93
N LYS A 7 32.51 -6.90 11.10
CA LYS A 7 33.59 -6.00 10.69
C LYS A 7 33.47 -5.67 9.20
N PRO A 8 34.07 -4.57 8.72
CA PRO A 8 34.00 -4.20 7.29
C PRO A 8 34.45 -5.28 6.31
N HIS A 9 35.40 -6.15 6.68
CA HIS A 9 35.86 -7.24 5.82
C HIS A 9 34.91 -8.44 5.74
N ASP A 10 33.88 -8.49 6.60
CA ASP A 10 32.92 -9.61 6.63
C ASP A 10 31.76 -9.45 5.64
N GLN A 11 31.66 -8.29 4.97
CA GLN A 11 30.48 -7.91 4.18
C GLN A 11 30.12 -8.93 3.11
N SER A 12 31.12 -9.50 2.43
CA SER A 12 30.91 -10.52 1.39
C SER A 12 30.38 -11.84 1.96
N GLU A 13 30.92 -12.29 3.10
CA GLU A 13 30.45 -13.51 3.76
C GLU A 13 29.09 -13.31 4.44
N TRP A 14 28.80 -12.11 4.94
CA TRP A 14 27.47 -11.79 5.46
C TRP A 14 26.43 -11.80 4.35
N LEU A 15 26.72 -11.17 3.19
CA LEU A 15 25.86 -11.25 2.00
C LEU A 15 25.62 -12.71 1.57
N ARG A 16 26.67 -13.54 1.55
CA ARG A 16 26.55 -14.97 1.23
C ARG A 16 25.55 -15.66 2.16
N LEU A 17 25.65 -15.44 3.46
CA LEU A 17 24.73 -16.06 4.43
C LEU A 17 23.31 -15.49 4.33
N ARG A 18 23.14 -14.19 4.08
CA ARG A 18 21.82 -13.57 3.84
C ARG A 18 21.10 -14.17 2.64
N ARG A 19 21.82 -14.40 1.54
CA ARG A 19 21.29 -15.05 0.33
C ARG A 19 20.84 -16.49 0.56
N VAL A 20 21.38 -17.17 1.57
CA VAL A 20 20.91 -18.51 1.97
C VAL A 20 19.69 -18.42 2.86
N LEU A 21 19.64 -17.44 3.79
CA LEU A 21 18.48 -17.25 4.66
C LEU A 21 17.25 -16.77 3.87
N TRP A 22 17.42 -15.87 2.91
CA TRP A 22 16.33 -15.31 2.09
C TRP A 22 16.63 -15.45 0.59
N PRO A 23 16.52 -16.66 0.03
CA PRO A 23 16.90 -16.95 -1.37
C PRO A 23 16.04 -16.24 -2.42
N ALA A 24 14.84 -15.76 -2.05
CA ALA A 24 13.96 -14.99 -2.94
C ALA A 24 14.29 -13.49 -2.98
N CYS A 25 15.17 -12.99 -2.09
CA CYS A 25 15.58 -11.59 -2.06
C CYS A 25 16.68 -11.35 -3.11
N SER A 26 16.55 -10.26 -3.89
CA SER A 26 17.55 -9.92 -4.89
C SER A 26 18.86 -9.46 -4.23
N GLU A 27 20.00 -9.68 -4.90
CA GLU A 27 21.29 -9.23 -4.37
C GLU A 27 21.32 -7.71 -4.13
N ALA A 28 20.71 -6.93 -5.03
CA ALA A 28 20.58 -5.48 -4.88
C ALA A 28 19.80 -5.10 -3.62
N MET A 29 18.71 -5.81 -3.32
CA MET A 29 17.92 -5.57 -2.11
C MET A 29 18.70 -5.94 -0.85
N HIS A 30 19.40 -7.07 -0.83
CA HIS A 30 20.30 -7.42 0.28
C HIS A 30 21.34 -6.35 0.55
N LEU A 31 22.00 -5.85 -0.51
CA LEU A 31 23.01 -4.80 -0.39
C LEU A 31 22.40 -3.48 0.13
N CYS A 32 21.16 -3.18 -0.23
CA CYS A 32 20.43 -2.03 0.29
C CYS A 32 20.21 -2.16 1.80
N GLU A 33 19.64 -3.29 2.25
CA GLU A 33 19.38 -3.55 3.67
C GLU A 33 20.67 -3.61 4.50
N MET A 34 21.74 -4.20 3.96
CA MET A 34 23.06 -4.24 4.62
C MET A 34 23.64 -2.83 4.84
N LYS A 35 23.40 -1.89 3.91
CA LYS A 35 23.79 -0.48 4.10
C LYS A 35 23.01 0.18 5.23
N GLU A 36 21.76 -0.20 5.48
CA GLU A 36 21.00 0.33 6.61
C GLU A 36 21.65 -0.02 7.94
N TYR A 37 22.16 -1.26 8.11
CA TYR A 37 22.88 -1.65 9.33
C TYR A 37 24.17 -0.84 9.53
N ALA A 38 24.88 -0.51 8.44
CA ALA A 38 26.08 0.33 8.51
C ALA A 38 25.74 1.80 8.88
N ASN A 39 24.59 2.30 8.43
CA ASN A 39 24.18 3.70 8.59
C ASN A 39 23.31 3.96 9.84
N SER A 40 22.96 2.94 10.62
CA SER A 40 22.06 3.05 11.77
C SER A 40 22.83 3.23 13.08
N ALA A 41 23.40 4.42 13.31
CA ALA A 41 24.23 4.70 14.49
C ALA A 41 23.54 4.33 15.81
N GLY A 42 23.94 3.18 16.38
CA GLY A 42 23.48 2.66 17.67
C GLY A 42 22.12 1.96 17.67
N ALA A 43 21.32 2.07 16.61
CA ALA A 43 19.96 1.53 16.51
C ALA A 43 19.90 0.10 15.94
N ARG A 44 20.97 -0.36 15.27
CA ARG A 44 21.09 -1.73 14.75
C ARG A 44 22.46 -2.31 15.07
N ALA A 45 22.54 -3.64 15.15
CA ALA A 45 23.79 -4.36 15.27
C ALA A 45 23.72 -5.70 14.54
N VAL A 46 24.90 -6.17 14.11
CA VAL A 46 25.07 -7.48 13.50
C VAL A 46 26.17 -8.21 14.25
N PHE A 47 25.88 -9.42 14.70
CA PHE A 47 26.83 -10.33 15.32
C PHE A 47 27.07 -11.51 14.40
N VAL A 48 28.33 -11.87 14.20
CA VAL A 48 28.73 -12.94 13.31
C VAL A 48 29.53 -14.00 14.04
N MET A 49 29.35 -15.25 13.61
CA MET A 49 30.12 -16.39 14.07
C MET A 49 31.24 -16.69 13.07
N VAL A 50 32.49 -16.53 13.52
CA VAL A 50 33.69 -16.76 12.72
C VAL A 50 34.21 -18.18 12.96
N ARG A 51 34.36 -18.93 11.87
CA ARG A 51 34.98 -20.26 11.81
C ARG A 51 36.52 -20.13 11.94
N GLU A 52 37.18 -21.26 12.18
CA GLU A 52 38.66 -21.29 12.31
C GLU A 52 39.39 -20.94 11.00
N ASP A 53 38.75 -21.20 9.87
CA ASP A 53 39.22 -20.84 8.53
C ASP A 53 38.95 -19.37 8.15
N GLY A 54 38.38 -18.58 9.07
CA GLY A 54 38.05 -17.17 8.86
C GLY A 54 36.72 -16.91 8.16
N ARG A 55 36.01 -17.94 7.68
CA ARG A 55 34.66 -17.79 7.08
C ARG A 55 33.59 -17.55 8.14
N LEU A 56 32.44 -17.04 7.72
CA LEU A 56 31.29 -16.91 8.62
C LEU A 56 30.44 -18.17 8.61
N GLY A 57 30.15 -18.71 9.80
CA GLY A 57 29.28 -19.86 10.01
C GLY A 57 27.85 -19.52 10.41
N GLY A 58 27.54 -18.23 10.62
CA GLY A 58 26.22 -17.75 11.03
C GLY A 58 26.23 -16.29 11.43
N PHE A 59 25.04 -15.70 11.54
CA PHE A 59 24.84 -14.32 11.99
C PHE A 59 23.55 -14.16 12.80
N ALA A 60 23.51 -13.09 13.59
CA ALA A 60 22.30 -12.53 14.19
C ALA A 60 22.26 -11.02 13.95
N GLU A 61 21.17 -10.57 13.37
CA GLU A 61 20.84 -9.18 13.10
C GLU A 61 19.81 -8.70 14.11
N VAL A 62 20.08 -7.56 14.74
CA VAL A 62 19.22 -7.00 15.77
C VAL A 62 19.00 -5.51 15.54
N SER A 63 17.78 -5.04 15.80
CA SER A 63 17.38 -3.63 15.74
C SER A 63 16.68 -3.18 17.02
N LEU A 64 16.49 -1.87 17.19
CA LEU A 64 15.60 -1.29 18.19
C LEU A 64 14.25 -0.96 17.54
N ARG A 65 13.14 -1.38 18.15
CA ARG A 65 11.77 -1.05 17.70
C ARG A 65 10.95 -0.41 18.81
N ASP A 66 10.13 0.58 18.46
CA ASP A 66 9.31 1.34 19.42
C ASP A 66 7.94 0.68 19.70
N ARG A 67 7.57 -0.35 18.94
CA ARG A 67 6.33 -1.10 19.16
C ARG A 67 6.41 -2.48 18.55
N VAL A 68 6.12 -3.50 19.34
CA VAL A 68 5.98 -4.89 18.90
C VAL A 68 4.74 -5.47 19.55
N ASP A 69 3.88 -6.11 18.76
CA ASP A 69 2.64 -6.69 19.26
C ASP A 69 2.94 -7.79 20.29
N GLY A 70 2.33 -7.66 21.48
CA GLY A 70 2.54 -8.56 22.61
C GLY A 70 3.71 -8.21 23.55
N SER A 71 4.49 -7.16 23.25
CA SER A 71 5.48 -6.62 24.20
C SER A 71 4.84 -5.67 25.21
N MET A 72 5.34 -5.69 26.45
CA MET A 72 4.92 -4.78 27.52
C MET A 72 5.78 -3.51 27.59
N SER A 73 6.91 -3.47 26.87
CA SER A 73 7.85 -2.35 26.86
C SER A 73 7.60 -1.41 25.69
N ALA A 74 7.71 -0.10 25.93
CA ALA A 74 7.59 0.92 24.89
C ALA A 74 8.76 0.91 23.88
N ARG A 75 9.81 0.14 24.15
CA ARG A 75 10.93 -0.07 23.23
C ARG A 75 11.54 -1.45 23.48
N VAL A 76 11.81 -2.18 22.40
CA VAL A 76 12.34 -3.55 22.47
C VAL A 76 13.48 -3.75 21.49
N ALA A 77 14.38 -4.67 21.82
CA ALA A 77 15.26 -5.24 20.81
C ALA A 77 14.45 -6.18 19.92
N TYR A 78 14.74 -6.21 18.63
CA TYR A 78 14.10 -7.11 17.69
C TYR A 78 15.15 -7.92 16.94
N LEU A 79 15.08 -9.24 17.02
CA LEU A 79 15.92 -10.16 16.25
C LEU A 79 15.36 -10.25 14.83
N GLU A 80 16.00 -9.57 13.89
CA GLU A 80 15.53 -9.38 12.50
C GLU A 80 15.91 -10.56 11.60
N GLY A 81 17.09 -11.11 11.81
CA GLY A 81 17.65 -12.17 10.98
C GLY A 81 18.55 -13.07 11.81
N TRP A 82 18.31 -14.37 11.77
CA TRP A 82 19.08 -15.34 12.53
C TRP A 82 19.35 -16.58 11.69
N PHE A 83 20.63 -16.79 11.39
CA PHE A 83 21.05 -17.91 10.55
C PHE A 83 22.30 -18.59 11.10
N VAL A 84 22.30 -19.92 11.00
CA VAL A 84 23.44 -20.78 11.30
C VAL A 84 23.56 -21.81 10.18
N GLU A 85 24.77 -22.01 9.66
CA GLU A 85 25.04 -22.99 8.62
C GLU A 85 24.68 -24.42 9.08
N PRO A 86 24.18 -25.29 8.17
CA PRO A 86 23.60 -26.58 8.55
C PRO A 86 24.50 -27.47 9.42
N ASP A 87 25.80 -27.51 9.15
CA ASP A 87 26.80 -28.31 9.89
C ASP A 87 27.04 -27.82 11.33
N LEU A 88 26.59 -26.62 11.67
CA LEU A 88 26.74 -26.00 12.99
C LEU A 88 25.43 -25.99 13.81
N ARG A 89 24.31 -26.39 13.20
CA ARG A 89 23.02 -26.50 13.89
C ARG A 89 23.04 -27.62 14.93
N GLY A 90 22.23 -27.49 15.98
CA GLY A 90 22.17 -28.45 17.09
C GLY A 90 23.36 -28.42 18.05
N LYS A 91 24.41 -27.64 17.78
CA LYS A 91 25.62 -27.53 18.63
C LYS A 91 25.61 -26.32 19.58
N GLY A 92 24.45 -25.70 19.78
CA GLY A 92 24.29 -24.50 20.61
C GLY A 92 24.83 -23.20 20.01
N MET A 93 25.27 -23.19 18.74
CA MET A 93 25.83 -21.98 18.11
C MET A 93 24.80 -20.87 17.92
N GLY A 94 23.57 -21.22 17.53
CA GLY A 94 22.48 -20.25 17.41
C GLY A 94 22.16 -19.57 18.75
N ARG A 95 22.15 -20.33 19.85
CA ARG A 95 21.98 -19.80 21.21
C ARG A 95 23.01 -18.72 21.53
N LYS A 96 24.28 -18.99 21.27
CA LYS A 96 25.35 -18.02 21.57
C LYS A 96 25.24 -16.72 20.76
N LEU A 97 24.69 -16.77 19.53
CA LEU A 97 24.41 -15.59 18.72
C LEU A 97 23.29 -14.74 19.36
N VAL A 98 22.19 -15.39 19.75
CA VAL A 98 21.05 -14.71 20.40
C VAL A 98 21.44 -14.16 21.76
N GLU A 99 22.15 -14.91 22.60
CA GLU A 99 22.68 -14.42 23.89
C GLU A 99 23.60 -13.20 23.72
N THR A 100 24.27 -13.07 22.57
CA THR A 100 25.08 -11.89 22.27
C THR A 100 24.21 -10.69 21.90
N ALA A 101 23.14 -10.90 21.15
CA ALA A 101 22.12 -9.87 20.88
C ALA A 101 21.38 -9.44 22.16
N GLU A 102 21.07 -10.38 23.05
CA GLU A 102 20.48 -10.10 24.37
C GLU A 102 21.40 -9.23 25.24
N ARG A 103 22.69 -9.59 25.33
CA ARG A 103 23.69 -8.75 26.04
C ARG A 103 23.78 -7.35 25.44
N TRP A 104 23.69 -7.23 24.12
CA TRP A 104 23.67 -5.94 23.43
C TRP A 104 22.44 -5.10 23.75
N ALA A 105 21.27 -5.75 23.86
CA ALA A 105 20.00 -5.12 24.24
C ALA A 105 20.00 -4.69 25.72
N ALA A 106 20.44 -5.59 26.61
CA ALA A 106 20.53 -5.33 28.05
C ALA A 106 21.51 -4.19 28.37
N ALA A 107 22.64 -4.11 27.67
CA ALA A 107 23.58 -2.98 27.79
C ALA A 107 22.97 -1.62 27.39
N ARG A 108 21.80 -1.61 26.75
CA ARG A 108 21.03 -0.42 26.36
C ARG A 108 19.80 -0.18 27.25
N GLY A 109 19.68 -0.91 28.35
CA GLY A 109 18.56 -0.78 29.30
C GLY A 109 17.25 -1.42 28.81
N LEU A 110 17.29 -2.23 27.75
CA LEU A 110 16.11 -2.96 27.28
C LEU A 110 15.86 -4.21 28.13
N THR A 111 14.60 -4.45 28.44
CA THR A 111 14.15 -5.57 29.28
C THR A 111 13.51 -6.70 28.47
N GLU A 112 13.21 -6.47 27.19
CA GLU A 112 12.58 -7.43 26.29
C GLU A 112 13.29 -7.47 24.94
N ILE A 113 13.38 -8.69 24.37
CA ILE A 113 13.76 -8.95 22.98
C ILE A 113 12.63 -9.73 22.31
N ALA A 114 12.25 -9.32 21.10
CA ALA A 114 11.23 -9.97 20.29
C ALA A 114 11.84 -10.53 18.99
N SER A 115 11.11 -11.44 18.36
CA SER A 115 11.46 -12.03 17.06
C SER A 115 10.18 -12.57 16.43
N ASP A 116 10.13 -12.63 15.10
CA ASP A 116 9.14 -13.39 14.34
C ASP A 116 9.74 -14.69 13.78
N ALA A 117 8.87 -15.63 13.46
CA ALA A 117 9.21 -16.85 12.76
C ALA A 117 8.07 -17.23 11.81
N GLU A 118 8.41 -17.69 10.61
CA GLU A 118 7.42 -18.22 9.67
C GLU A 118 6.69 -19.44 10.24
N LEU A 119 5.38 -19.53 10.00
CA LEU A 119 4.50 -20.56 10.55
C LEU A 119 4.92 -22.00 10.18
N ASN A 120 5.55 -22.18 9.01
CA ASN A 120 6.02 -23.47 8.51
C ASN A 120 7.49 -23.76 8.87
N ASN A 121 8.19 -22.84 9.56
CA ASN A 121 9.58 -23.03 9.97
C ASN A 121 9.68 -23.80 11.29
N ALA A 122 9.32 -25.09 11.26
CA ALA A 122 9.30 -25.95 12.46
C ALA A 122 10.66 -26.00 13.20
N ALA A 123 11.77 -25.90 12.48
CA ALA A 123 13.10 -25.84 13.08
C ALA A 123 13.35 -24.49 13.79
N GLY A 124 12.92 -23.39 13.18
CA GLY A 124 12.96 -22.05 13.75
C GLY A 124 12.07 -21.93 14.99
N LEU A 125 10.83 -22.40 14.94
CA LEU A 125 9.89 -22.37 16.07
C LEU A 125 10.47 -23.10 17.29
N LYS A 126 10.98 -24.33 17.10
CA LYS A 126 11.66 -25.09 18.16
C LYS A 126 12.90 -24.37 18.70
N ALA A 127 13.64 -23.67 17.82
CA ALA A 127 14.81 -22.93 18.22
C ALA A 127 14.46 -21.68 19.06
N HIS A 128 13.35 -20.99 18.76
CA HIS A 128 12.82 -19.89 19.56
C HIS A 128 12.35 -20.38 20.95
N GLU A 129 11.55 -21.44 21.02
CA GLU A 129 11.10 -22.03 22.30
C GLU A 129 12.28 -22.48 23.18
N ALA A 130 13.30 -23.13 22.59
CA ALA A 130 14.50 -23.58 23.32
C ALA A 130 15.36 -22.44 23.88
N LEU A 131 15.13 -21.21 23.42
CA LEU A 131 15.77 -19.99 23.89
C LEU A 131 14.88 -19.18 24.86
N GLY A 132 13.71 -19.69 25.22
CA GLY A 132 12.83 -19.04 26.20
C GLY A 132 11.87 -18.01 25.61
N PHE A 133 11.82 -17.86 24.28
CA PHE A 133 10.75 -17.11 23.64
C PHE A 133 9.42 -17.83 23.86
N ARG A 134 8.39 -17.06 24.20
CA ARG A 134 7.01 -17.55 24.30
C ARG A 134 6.23 -17.10 23.08
N GLU A 135 5.56 -18.04 22.44
CA GLU A 135 4.60 -17.71 21.39
C GLU A 135 3.46 -16.86 21.97
N THR A 136 3.24 -15.67 21.39
CA THR A 136 2.22 -14.72 21.86
C THR A 136 0.88 -14.96 21.17
N PHE A 137 0.86 -15.19 19.86
CA PHE A 137 -0.33 -15.56 19.09
C PHE A 137 0.03 -16.34 17.82
N ARG A 138 -0.88 -17.23 17.38
CA ARG A 138 -0.80 -17.97 16.11
C ARG A 138 -1.99 -17.63 15.22
N LEU A 139 -1.74 -17.08 14.04
CA LEU A 139 -2.78 -16.79 13.05
C LEU A 139 -2.92 -17.96 12.08
N VAL A 140 -4.07 -18.63 12.09
CA VAL A 140 -4.44 -19.68 11.14
C VAL A 140 -5.71 -19.24 10.41
N HIS A 141 -5.61 -19.04 9.10
CA HIS A 141 -6.74 -18.65 8.26
C HIS A 141 -7.46 -19.90 7.70
N PHE A 142 -8.78 -19.96 7.86
CA PHE A 142 -9.62 -21.00 7.26
C PHE A 142 -10.52 -20.39 6.19
N LEU A 143 -10.50 -21.00 5.00
CA LEU A 143 -11.41 -20.69 3.90
C LEU A 143 -12.29 -21.90 3.61
N LYS A 144 -13.60 -21.73 3.70
CA LYS A 144 -14.61 -22.75 3.37
C LYS A 144 -15.46 -22.25 2.19
N PRO A 145 -15.40 -22.89 1.02
CA PRO A 145 -16.36 -22.62 -0.04
C PRO A 145 -17.74 -23.14 0.37
N LEU A 146 -18.77 -22.31 0.24
CA LEU A 146 -20.16 -22.70 0.48
C LEU A 146 -20.77 -23.24 -0.82
N LYS A 147 -21.29 -24.48 -0.79
CA LYS A 147 -22.27 -24.92 -1.79
C LYS A 147 -23.61 -24.28 -1.43
N LEU A 148 -24.22 -23.59 -2.39
CA LEU A 148 -25.57 -23.07 -2.23
C LEU A 148 -26.53 -24.26 -2.06
N VAL A 149 -27.03 -24.45 -0.85
CA VAL A 149 -28.17 -25.35 -0.59
C VAL A 149 -29.27 -24.47 -0.03
N ALA A 150 -30.37 -24.39 -0.77
CA ALA A 150 -31.60 -23.80 -0.29
C ALA A 150 -32.04 -24.51 0.98
N LEU A 151 -32.29 -23.76 2.07
CA LEU A 151 -32.97 -24.31 3.23
C LEU A 151 -34.07 -23.35 3.70
N LEU A 152 -35.29 -23.85 3.56
CA LEU A 152 -36.47 -23.41 4.29
C LEU A 152 -36.32 -23.73 5.79
N ALA A 153 -36.80 -22.77 6.60
CA ALA A 153 -37.23 -22.86 8.00
C ALA A 153 -36.19 -23.20 9.09
N PHE A 154 -35.91 -22.23 9.98
CA PHE A 154 -36.63 -22.13 11.26
C PHE A 154 -36.35 -20.78 11.93
N VAL A 155 -37.43 -20.15 12.44
CA VAL A 155 -37.43 -18.91 13.21
C VAL A 155 -36.68 -19.15 14.53
N GLY A 156 -35.49 -18.56 14.63
CA GLY A 156 -34.81 -18.29 15.89
C GLY A 156 -34.64 -16.78 16.01
N LEU A 157 -35.45 -16.15 16.86
CA LEU A 157 -35.30 -14.75 17.27
C LEU A 157 -34.00 -14.61 18.09
N ALA A 158 -32.86 -14.65 17.40
CA ALA A 158 -31.67 -14.00 17.89
C ALA A 158 -31.86 -12.51 17.56
N ASN A 159 -31.99 -11.67 18.58
CA ASN A 159 -31.73 -10.24 18.42
C ASN A 159 -30.27 -10.10 17.96
N THR A 160 -30.06 -10.13 16.64
CA THR A 160 -28.85 -9.61 16.05
C THR A 160 -28.91 -8.11 16.28
N ALA A 161 -28.16 -7.62 17.26
CA ALA A 161 -27.83 -6.21 17.29
C ALA A 161 -27.22 -5.89 15.92
N GLN A 162 -28.02 -5.25 15.05
CA GLN A 162 -27.60 -4.89 13.70
C GLN A 162 -26.35 -4.04 13.85
N ALA A 163 -25.23 -4.42 13.21
CA ALA A 163 -24.03 -3.61 13.21
C ALA A 163 -24.39 -2.17 12.82
N ALA A 164 -23.88 -1.19 13.59
CA ALA A 164 -24.18 0.21 13.35
C ALA A 164 -23.87 0.59 11.90
N PRO A 165 -24.67 1.48 11.28
CA PRO A 165 -24.42 1.90 9.91
C PRO A 165 -23.03 2.50 9.76
N VAL A 166 -22.38 2.17 8.66
CA VAL A 166 -21.20 2.90 8.23
C VAL A 166 -21.71 4.22 7.68
N ILE A 167 -21.43 5.33 8.37
CA ILE A 167 -21.89 6.67 7.98
C ILE A 167 -20.79 7.52 7.39
N GLU A 168 -19.53 7.17 7.66
CA GLU A 168 -18.34 7.82 7.10
C GLU A 168 -17.52 6.76 6.37
N LEU A 169 -16.99 7.13 5.20
CA LEU A 169 -16.13 6.30 4.38
C LEU A 169 -14.95 7.13 3.86
N LYS A 170 -13.73 6.64 4.08
CA LYS A 170 -12.49 7.24 3.56
C LYS A 170 -11.97 6.46 2.37
N VAL A 171 -11.92 7.10 1.22
CA VAL A 171 -11.46 6.52 -0.04
C VAL A 171 -10.11 7.15 -0.42
N LEU A 172 -9.15 6.30 -0.78
CA LEU A 172 -7.81 6.72 -1.18
C LEU A 172 -7.51 6.26 -2.62
N SER A 173 -7.03 7.15 -3.47
CA SER A 173 -6.34 6.80 -4.73
C SER A 173 -4.83 6.92 -4.50
N PHE A 174 -4.04 5.91 -4.86
CA PHE A 174 -2.61 5.93 -4.63
C PHE A 174 -1.81 5.12 -5.67
N ASN A 175 -1.16 5.83 -6.60
CA ASN A 175 -0.09 5.24 -7.40
C ASN A 175 1.12 5.03 -6.48
N ILE A 176 1.50 3.77 -6.28
CA ILE A 176 2.56 3.40 -5.33
C ILE A 176 3.94 3.27 -5.97
N TRP A 177 4.07 3.64 -7.25
CA TRP A 177 5.27 3.58 -8.05
C TRP A 177 5.90 2.18 -8.14
N VAL A 178 5.69 1.47 -9.24
CA VAL A 178 6.23 0.14 -9.55
C VAL A 178 6.26 -0.79 -8.33
N ASN A 179 5.09 -1.18 -7.85
CA ASN A 179 4.91 -2.12 -6.75
C ASN A 179 5.53 -1.65 -5.41
N GLY A 180 5.53 -0.34 -5.14
CA GLY A 180 6.12 0.22 -3.92
C GLY A 180 7.64 0.39 -4.03
N GLY A 181 8.13 0.67 -5.23
CA GLY A 181 9.54 0.62 -5.65
C GLY A 181 10.51 1.42 -4.80
N ARG A 182 10.07 2.48 -4.11
CA ARG A 182 10.90 3.15 -3.08
C ARG A 182 10.80 2.51 -1.71
N SER A 183 9.59 2.19 -1.26
CA SER A 183 9.34 1.58 0.04
C SER A 183 7.88 1.11 0.15
N LEU A 184 7.65 -0.18 -0.08
CA LEU A 184 6.36 -0.82 0.15
C LEU A 184 5.89 -0.67 1.61
N SER A 185 6.82 -0.74 2.58
CA SER A 185 6.49 -0.55 3.99
C SER A 185 6.00 0.87 4.29
N ASN A 186 6.55 1.90 3.64
CA ASN A 186 6.02 3.25 3.77
C ASN A 186 4.69 3.42 3.02
N CYS A 187 4.45 2.74 1.90
CA CYS A 187 3.12 2.73 1.26
C CYS A 187 2.04 2.22 2.23
N ILE A 188 2.33 1.11 2.93
CA ILE A 188 1.44 0.55 3.96
C ILE A 188 1.23 1.55 5.12
N LYS A 189 2.30 2.23 5.57
CA LYS A 189 2.18 3.26 6.61
C LYS A 189 1.34 4.46 6.17
N VAL A 190 1.45 4.89 4.91
CA VAL A 190 0.63 5.98 4.35
C VAL A 190 -0.85 5.59 4.42
N ILE A 191 -1.21 4.42 3.92
CA ILE A 191 -2.59 3.92 3.95
C ILE A 191 -3.12 3.84 5.39
N ARG A 192 -2.31 3.30 6.30
CA ARG A 192 -2.68 3.18 7.72
C ARG A 192 -2.84 4.53 8.40
N ALA A 193 -1.92 5.46 8.18
CA ALA A 193 -1.94 6.80 8.78
C ALA A 193 -3.07 7.66 8.22
N ALA A 194 -3.42 7.51 6.94
CA ALA A 194 -4.59 8.13 6.33
C ALA A 194 -5.90 7.63 6.94
N GLY A 195 -5.89 6.45 7.56
CA GLY A 195 -7.10 5.78 8.04
C GLY A 195 -8.06 5.44 6.90
N ALA A 196 -7.54 5.14 5.71
CA ALA A 196 -8.36 4.84 4.54
C ALA A 196 -9.13 3.52 4.73
N ASP A 197 -10.38 3.51 4.32
CA ASP A 197 -11.25 2.33 4.37
C ASP A 197 -11.17 1.50 3.09
N ILE A 198 -11.09 2.16 1.94
CA ILE A 198 -10.99 1.53 0.63
C ILE A 198 -9.93 2.28 -0.18
N VAL A 199 -9.04 1.53 -0.82
CA VAL A 199 -7.89 2.08 -1.56
C VAL A 199 -7.85 1.49 -2.96
N GLY A 200 -7.84 2.36 -3.96
CA GLY A 200 -7.40 2.01 -5.31
C GLY A 200 -5.89 2.21 -5.42
N LEU A 201 -5.17 1.16 -5.81
CA LEU A 201 -3.74 1.15 -5.97
C LEU A 201 -3.40 1.11 -7.46
N GLN A 202 -2.52 1.97 -7.93
CA GLN A 202 -1.98 1.96 -9.30
C GLN A 202 -0.50 1.59 -9.28
N GLU A 203 0.01 1.08 -10.41
CA GLU A 203 1.30 0.40 -10.50
C GLU A 203 1.45 -0.70 -9.44
N CYS A 204 0.36 -1.41 -9.17
CA CYS A 204 0.28 -2.40 -8.11
C CYS A 204 -0.27 -3.73 -8.64
N ASN A 205 0.63 -4.68 -8.81
CA ASN A 205 0.26 -6.06 -9.12
C ASN A 205 -0.44 -6.75 -7.94
N GLY A 206 -1.02 -7.92 -8.24
CA GLY A 206 -1.80 -8.68 -7.27
C GLY A 206 -1.02 -9.14 -6.04
N ASP A 207 0.24 -9.55 -6.20
CA ASP A 207 1.08 -10.00 -5.08
C ASP A 207 1.38 -8.85 -4.10
N THR A 208 1.66 -7.67 -4.65
CA THR A 208 1.90 -6.44 -3.87
C THR A 208 0.63 -6.01 -3.16
N ALA A 209 -0.51 -6.01 -3.85
CA ALA A 209 -1.79 -5.69 -3.25
C ALA A 209 -2.16 -6.67 -2.13
N GLN A 210 -1.92 -7.96 -2.32
CA GLN A 210 -2.14 -8.98 -1.29
C GLN A 210 -1.23 -8.77 -0.09
N THR A 211 0.02 -8.35 -0.31
CA THR A 211 0.96 -8.01 0.76
C THR A 211 0.48 -6.80 1.56
N ILE A 212 0.05 -5.74 0.87
CA ILE A 212 -0.53 -4.54 1.51
C ILE A 212 -1.76 -4.92 2.33
N ALA A 213 -2.70 -5.65 1.72
CA ALA A 213 -3.94 -6.06 2.38
C ALA A 213 -3.67 -6.88 3.64
N THR A 214 -2.77 -7.87 3.56
CA THR A 214 -2.39 -8.71 4.70
C THR A 214 -1.83 -7.88 5.86
N ASN A 215 -0.95 -6.92 5.57
CA ASN A 215 -0.35 -6.05 6.58
C ASN A 215 -1.32 -5.03 7.20
N LEU A 216 -2.42 -4.72 6.51
CA LEU A 216 -3.47 -3.82 7.01
C LEU A 216 -4.62 -4.57 7.68
N GLY A 217 -4.71 -5.89 7.52
CA GLY A 217 -5.89 -6.68 7.89
C GLY A 217 -7.08 -6.41 6.96
N PHE A 218 -6.81 -6.12 5.69
CA PHE A 218 -7.78 -5.77 4.65
C PHE A 218 -8.02 -6.96 3.71
N TYR A 219 -9.09 -6.87 2.93
CA TYR A 219 -9.38 -7.70 1.77
C TYR A 219 -8.69 -7.15 0.53
N ALA A 220 -8.26 -8.04 -0.37
CA ALA A 220 -7.67 -7.68 -1.65
C ALA A 220 -8.57 -8.11 -2.81
N ALA A 221 -8.73 -7.22 -3.78
CA ALA A 221 -9.23 -7.52 -5.11
C ALA A 221 -8.12 -7.21 -6.10
N THR A 222 -7.38 -8.26 -6.46
CA THR A 222 -6.13 -8.16 -7.20
C THR A 222 -6.36 -7.90 -8.69
N ASP A 223 -5.41 -7.20 -9.28
CA ASP A 223 -5.28 -6.96 -10.71
C ASP A 223 -3.79 -7.06 -11.11
N SER A 224 -3.47 -7.05 -12.40
CA SER A 224 -2.07 -6.97 -12.84
C SER A 224 -1.43 -5.61 -12.53
N ASP A 225 -2.23 -4.55 -12.41
CA ASP A 225 -1.73 -3.18 -12.31
C ASP A 225 -2.61 -2.23 -11.46
N ALA A 226 -3.94 -2.36 -11.53
CA ALA A 226 -4.88 -1.45 -10.87
C ALA A 226 -5.67 -2.12 -9.72
N SER A 227 -4.95 -2.72 -8.76
CA SER A 227 -5.55 -3.48 -7.66
C SER A 227 -6.37 -2.62 -6.68
N ILE A 228 -7.30 -3.25 -5.95
CA ILE A 228 -8.09 -2.60 -4.88
C ILE A 228 -7.84 -3.33 -3.56
N VAL A 229 -7.69 -2.59 -2.46
CA VAL A 229 -7.70 -3.15 -1.10
C VAL A 229 -8.77 -2.46 -0.25
N SER A 230 -9.42 -3.21 0.64
CA SER A 230 -10.59 -2.73 1.39
C SER A 230 -10.60 -3.28 2.80
N ARG A 231 -10.86 -2.42 3.80
CA ARG A 231 -11.11 -2.83 5.19
C ARG A 231 -12.35 -3.74 5.29
N PHE A 232 -13.30 -3.54 4.38
CA PHE A 232 -14.56 -4.24 4.33
C PHE A 232 -14.55 -5.42 3.33
N PRO A 233 -15.33 -6.48 3.55
CA PRO A 233 -15.40 -7.63 2.66
C PRO A 233 -15.73 -7.26 1.21
N VAL A 234 -14.93 -7.79 0.28
CA VAL A 234 -15.25 -7.81 -1.15
C VAL A 234 -16.22 -8.97 -1.40
N VAL A 235 -17.46 -8.67 -1.77
CA VAL A 235 -18.54 -9.67 -1.91
C VAL A 235 -18.81 -10.06 -3.36
N ALA A 236 -18.35 -9.26 -4.32
CA ALA A 236 -18.40 -9.61 -5.74
C ALA A 236 -17.28 -8.92 -6.52
N SER A 237 -16.78 -9.60 -7.55
CA SER A 237 -16.02 -8.96 -8.62
C SER A 237 -16.98 -8.52 -9.73
N ILE A 238 -16.78 -7.32 -10.26
CA ILE A 238 -17.55 -6.78 -11.37
C ILE A 238 -16.70 -6.95 -12.63
N PRO A 239 -17.18 -7.67 -13.67
CA PRO A 239 -16.47 -7.78 -14.93
C PRO A 239 -16.27 -6.38 -15.54
N ALA A 240 -15.02 -5.97 -15.66
CA ALA A 240 -14.61 -4.71 -16.26
C ALA A 240 -13.29 -4.91 -17.01
N SER A 241 -13.06 -4.09 -18.04
CA SER A 241 -11.76 -3.92 -18.68
C SER A 241 -11.33 -2.46 -18.56
N GLY A 242 -10.04 -2.19 -18.70
CA GLY A 242 -9.47 -0.87 -18.45
C GLY A 242 -9.29 -0.53 -16.96
N GLY A 243 -9.54 -1.50 -16.07
CA GLY A 243 -9.39 -1.35 -14.62
C GLY A 243 -10.00 -2.52 -13.85
N ARG A 244 -10.14 -2.34 -12.54
CA ARG A 244 -10.74 -3.33 -11.62
C ARG A 244 -12.05 -2.79 -11.05
N GLY A 245 -13.08 -3.64 -10.98
CA GLY A 245 -14.37 -3.31 -10.36
C GLY A 245 -14.80 -4.34 -9.31
N VAL A 246 -15.35 -3.88 -8.19
CA VAL A 246 -15.85 -4.75 -7.10
C VAL A 246 -17.07 -4.18 -6.39
N THR A 247 -17.85 -5.06 -5.77
CA THR A 247 -18.86 -4.70 -4.77
C THR A 247 -18.32 -5.02 -3.38
N ILE A 248 -18.42 -4.05 -2.47
CA ILE A 248 -17.92 -4.11 -1.10
C ILE A 248 -19.12 -4.04 -0.14
N GLU A 249 -19.16 -4.93 0.85
CA GLU A 249 -20.18 -4.93 1.90
C GLU A 249 -19.66 -4.19 3.15
N LEU A 250 -20.13 -2.96 3.35
CA LEU A 250 -19.73 -2.10 4.48
C LEU A 250 -20.28 -2.64 5.81
N ARG A 251 -21.47 -3.22 5.76
CA ARG A 251 -22.11 -4.05 6.79
C ARG A 251 -23.25 -4.86 6.13
N PRO A 252 -23.84 -5.85 6.81
CA PRO A 252 -24.97 -6.60 6.25
C PRO A 252 -26.08 -5.67 5.74
N GLY A 253 -26.33 -5.70 4.43
CA GLY A 253 -27.35 -4.88 3.75
C GLY A 253 -26.93 -3.46 3.38
N GLN A 254 -25.68 -3.05 3.61
CA GLN A 254 -25.15 -1.76 3.16
C GLN A 254 -23.91 -1.99 2.29
N ARG A 255 -24.00 -1.69 1.01
CA ARG A 255 -22.94 -1.95 0.02
C ARG A 255 -22.47 -0.65 -0.65
N ALA A 256 -21.30 -0.73 -1.24
CA ALA A 256 -20.76 0.26 -2.17
C ALA A 256 -20.09 -0.45 -3.35
N HIS A 257 -20.06 0.21 -4.50
CA HIS A 257 -19.35 -0.25 -5.69
C HIS A 257 -18.08 0.57 -5.85
N PHE A 258 -16.97 -0.10 -6.18
CA PHE A 258 -15.67 0.54 -6.26
C PHE A 258 -14.94 0.10 -7.52
N PHE A 259 -14.45 1.09 -8.26
CA PHE A 259 -13.68 0.90 -9.47
C PHE A 259 -12.34 1.60 -9.34
N ASN A 260 -11.32 1.04 -9.99
CA ASN A 260 -9.98 1.58 -10.00
C ASN A 260 -9.34 1.44 -11.38
N CYS A 261 -8.64 2.45 -11.85
CA CYS A 261 -7.92 2.42 -13.12
C CYS A 261 -6.51 2.99 -13.03
N HIS A 262 -5.69 2.62 -14.01
CA HIS A 262 -4.42 3.25 -14.31
C HIS A 262 -4.36 3.40 -15.84
N LEU A 263 -4.47 4.64 -16.33
CA LEU A 263 -4.54 4.91 -17.76
C LEU A 263 -3.14 5.15 -18.34
N ALA A 264 -3.01 5.02 -19.66
CA ALA A 264 -1.73 5.15 -20.35
C ALA A 264 -1.03 6.50 -20.05
N ALA A 265 0.24 6.44 -19.63
CA ALA A 265 1.04 7.62 -19.29
C ALA A 265 1.43 8.47 -20.50
N TYR A 266 1.82 7.82 -21.59
CA TYR A 266 2.39 8.48 -22.77
C TYR A 266 1.62 8.17 -24.06
N PRO A 267 1.62 9.11 -25.03
CA PRO A 267 2.12 10.49 -24.94
C PRO A 267 1.37 11.36 -23.92
N TYR A 268 2.06 12.31 -23.27
CA TYR A 268 1.51 13.09 -22.16
C TYR A 268 1.01 14.47 -22.62
N GLY A 269 -0.32 14.68 -22.55
CA GLY A 269 -0.97 15.86 -23.10
C GLY A 269 -0.43 17.21 -22.57
N PRO A 270 -0.16 17.36 -21.26
CA PRO A 270 0.42 18.59 -20.73
C PRO A 270 1.81 18.92 -21.29
N TYR A 271 2.66 17.93 -21.54
CA TYR A 271 3.93 18.14 -22.23
C TYR A 271 3.73 18.55 -23.69
N ASP A 272 2.79 17.92 -24.39
CA ASP A 272 2.46 18.32 -25.76
C ASP A 272 1.97 19.78 -25.82
N LEU A 273 1.15 20.22 -24.86
CA LEU A 273 0.74 21.62 -24.76
C LEU A 273 1.93 22.55 -24.48
N HIS A 274 2.80 22.18 -23.54
CA HIS A 274 4.02 22.92 -23.24
C HIS A 274 4.90 23.08 -24.49
N ASP A 275 5.04 22.02 -25.29
CA ASP A 275 5.85 21.98 -26.51
C ASP A 275 5.14 22.62 -27.73
N GLY A 276 4.01 23.29 -27.50
CA GLY A 276 3.32 24.10 -28.50
C GLY A 276 2.38 23.32 -29.42
N LYS A 277 2.01 22.09 -29.08
CA LYS A 277 0.98 21.35 -29.82
C LYS A 277 -0.39 22.01 -29.64
N THR A 278 -1.21 21.91 -30.68
CA THR A 278 -2.57 22.45 -30.66
C THR A 278 -3.49 21.66 -29.72
N ARG A 279 -4.53 22.31 -29.19
CA ARG A 279 -5.55 21.63 -28.38
C ARG A 279 -6.18 20.42 -29.08
N SER A 280 -6.45 20.53 -30.39
CA SER A 280 -7.02 19.43 -31.18
C SER A 280 -6.08 18.25 -31.31
N PHE A 281 -4.77 18.49 -31.41
CA PHE A 281 -3.76 17.43 -31.39
C PHE A 281 -3.83 16.65 -30.08
N VAL A 282 -3.77 17.35 -28.94
CA VAL A 282 -3.80 16.72 -27.61
C VAL A 282 -5.10 15.96 -27.40
N ILE A 283 -6.26 16.54 -27.75
CA ILE A 283 -7.55 15.85 -27.66
C ILE A 283 -7.58 14.57 -28.50
N ASN A 284 -6.97 14.57 -29.69
CA ASN A 284 -6.91 13.37 -30.53
C ASN A 284 -6.02 12.28 -29.91
N GLU A 285 -4.89 12.65 -29.30
CA GLU A 285 -4.03 11.73 -28.56
C GLU A 285 -4.74 11.15 -27.33
N GLU A 286 -5.40 11.98 -26.53
CA GLU A 286 -6.23 11.50 -25.40
C GLU A 286 -7.28 10.47 -25.84
N ASN A 287 -7.95 10.74 -26.98
CA ASN A 287 -8.96 9.87 -27.54
C ASN A 287 -8.42 8.53 -28.09
N SER A 288 -7.18 8.51 -28.58
CA SER A 288 -6.56 7.30 -29.12
C SER A 288 -5.86 6.45 -28.05
N THR A 289 -5.45 7.07 -26.94
CA THR A 289 -4.60 6.45 -25.92
C THR A 289 -5.37 6.02 -24.67
N ARG A 290 -5.92 6.99 -23.92
CA ARG A 290 -6.53 6.77 -22.60
C ARG A 290 -8.01 6.45 -22.67
N MET A 291 -8.72 7.10 -23.59
CA MET A 291 -10.17 6.97 -23.71
C MET A 291 -10.66 5.55 -24.02
N PRO A 292 -10.00 4.70 -24.82
CA PRO A 292 -10.48 3.34 -25.06
C PRO A 292 -10.64 2.52 -23.77
N ALA A 293 -9.62 2.51 -22.91
CA ALA A 293 -9.65 1.81 -21.63
C ALA A 293 -10.71 2.42 -20.69
N LEU A 294 -10.75 3.75 -20.58
CA LEU A 294 -11.71 4.44 -19.72
C LEU A 294 -13.16 4.22 -20.18
N ASN A 295 -13.44 4.24 -21.48
CA ASN A 295 -14.79 4.02 -22.01
C ASN A 295 -15.31 2.61 -21.69
N HIS A 296 -14.45 1.60 -21.76
CA HIS A 296 -14.82 0.25 -21.35
C HIS A 296 -15.15 0.16 -19.86
N LEU A 297 -14.35 0.83 -19.02
CA LEU A 297 -14.59 0.87 -17.58
C LEU A 297 -15.90 1.60 -17.25
N LEU A 298 -16.12 2.80 -17.79
CA LEU A 298 -17.33 3.59 -17.59
C LEU A 298 -18.59 2.87 -18.09
N SER A 299 -18.48 2.12 -19.18
CA SER A 299 -19.56 1.25 -19.66
C SER A 299 -19.93 0.18 -18.62
N ALA A 300 -18.92 -0.49 -18.04
CA ALA A 300 -19.14 -1.46 -16.96
C ALA A 300 -19.70 -0.82 -15.67
N MET A 301 -19.35 0.44 -15.40
CA MET A 301 -19.83 1.19 -14.24
C MET A 301 -21.28 1.67 -14.36
N THR A 302 -21.80 1.84 -15.58
CA THR A 302 -23.12 2.43 -15.85
C THR A 302 -24.26 1.90 -14.94
N PRO A 303 -24.47 0.58 -14.79
CA PRO A 303 -25.55 0.08 -13.91
C PRO A 303 -25.33 0.38 -12.42
N TYR A 304 -24.09 0.58 -12.00
CA TYR A 304 -23.73 0.85 -10.60
C TYR A 304 -23.76 2.33 -10.26
N ILE A 305 -23.46 3.21 -11.23
CA ILE A 305 -23.66 4.65 -11.08
C ILE A 305 -25.14 5.00 -10.99
N ALA A 306 -26.01 4.27 -11.72
CA ALA A 306 -27.45 4.45 -11.65
C ALA A 306 -28.12 3.75 -10.45
N ALA A 307 -27.36 2.98 -9.66
CA ALA A 307 -27.88 2.27 -8.50
C ALA A 307 -28.02 3.20 -7.29
N SER A 308 -28.86 2.82 -6.32
CA SER A 308 -28.99 3.57 -5.07
C SER A 308 -27.79 3.42 -4.11
N GLU A 309 -26.86 2.52 -4.43
CA GLU A 309 -25.68 2.23 -3.62
C GLU A 309 -24.52 3.12 -4.09
N PRO A 310 -23.71 3.70 -3.19
CA PRO A 310 -22.61 4.57 -3.59
C PRO A 310 -21.64 3.88 -4.55
N CYS A 311 -21.30 4.56 -5.65
CA CYS A 311 -20.31 4.10 -6.61
C CYS A 311 -19.11 5.05 -6.63
N PHE A 312 -17.90 4.49 -6.59
CA PHE A 312 -16.64 5.24 -6.59
C PHE A 312 -15.73 4.81 -7.74
N LEU A 313 -14.93 5.73 -8.25
CA LEU A 313 -13.84 5.47 -9.20
C LEU A 313 -12.58 6.19 -8.75
N THR A 314 -11.52 5.43 -8.48
CA THR A 314 -10.19 5.99 -8.23
C THR A 314 -9.27 5.71 -9.41
N GLY A 315 -8.17 6.44 -9.49
CA GLY A 315 -7.15 6.11 -10.47
C GLY A 315 -6.11 7.18 -10.67
N ASP A 316 -5.02 6.75 -11.28
CA ASP A 316 -4.10 7.60 -12.01
C ASP A 316 -4.59 7.65 -13.46
N PHE A 317 -5.10 8.81 -13.86
CA PHE A 317 -5.65 9.04 -15.18
C PHE A 317 -4.60 9.48 -16.18
N ASN A 318 -3.38 9.82 -15.74
CA ASN A 318 -2.33 10.37 -16.59
C ASN A 318 -2.80 11.53 -17.49
N ALA A 319 -3.81 12.27 -17.05
CA ALA A 319 -4.45 13.37 -17.75
C ALA A 319 -5.13 14.30 -16.74
N PRO A 320 -5.01 15.63 -16.88
CA PRO A 320 -5.66 16.58 -15.98
C PRO A 320 -7.19 16.61 -16.12
N SER A 321 -7.86 17.36 -15.22
CA SER A 321 -9.29 17.60 -15.30
C SER A 321 -9.65 18.83 -16.15
N HIS A 322 -10.80 18.79 -16.80
CA HIS A 322 -11.45 19.97 -17.42
C HIS A 322 -11.88 21.02 -16.38
N PHE A 323 -11.82 20.68 -15.09
CA PHE A 323 -11.96 21.65 -14.00
C PHE A 323 -10.66 22.35 -13.62
N ASP A 324 -9.51 21.75 -13.90
CA ASP A 324 -8.19 22.24 -13.49
C ASP A 324 -7.65 23.28 -14.47
N TYR A 325 -7.78 23.01 -15.76
CA TYR A 325 -7.35 23.89 -16.83
C TYR A 325 -8.50 24.78 -17.30
N ALA A 326 -8.27 26.09 -17.35
CA ALA A 326 -9.23 27.02 -17.93
C ALA A 326 -9.42 26.69 -19.43
N ASP A 327 -10.68 26.49 -19.85
CA ASP A 327 -11.09 26.31 -21.24
C ASP A 327 -10.44 25.13 -22.00
N PHE A 328 -10.09 24.03 -21.30
CA PHE A 328 -9.63 22.79 -21.93
C PHE A 328 -10.55 21.59 -21.59
N PRO A 329 -11.21 20.96 -22.58
CA PRO A 329 -12.11 19.85 -22.34
C PRO A 329 -11.35 18.52 -22.30
N TRP A 330 -10.57 18.29 -21.25
CA TRP A 330 -9.81 17.05 -21.07
C TRP A 330 -10.73 15.82 -21.20
N PRO A 331 -10.57 14.97 -22.25
CA PRO A 331 -11.55 13.95 -22.60
C PRO A 331 -11.88 12.97 -21.48
N THR A 332 -10.86 12.57 -20.71
CA THR A 332 -11.00 11.61 -19.61
C THR A 332 -11.94 12.12 -18.52
N SER A 333 -11.68 13.31 -18.00
CA SER A 333 -12.50 13.93 -16.95
C SER A 333 -13.89 14.35 -17.46
N VAL A 334 -14.02 14.80 -18.71
CA VAL A 334 -15.32 15.09 -19.34
C VAL A 334 -16.16 13.82 -19.45
N ALA A 335 -15.56 12.68 -19.82
CA ALA A 335 -16.25 11.41 -19.90
C ALA A 335 -16.75 10.92 -18.54
N CYS A 336 -15.94 11.06 -17.48
CA CYS A 336 -16.37 10.78 -16.11
C CYS A 336 -17.58 11.64 -15.70
N ALA A 337 -17.53 12.95 -15.96
CA ALA A 337 -18.64 13.85 -15.66
C ALA A 337 -19.91 13.47 -16.43
N ASN A 338 -19.79 13.17 -17.72
CA ASN A 338 -20.91 12.72 -18.57
C ASN A 338 -21.49 11.37 -18.12
N ALA A 339 -20.68 10.50 -17.51
CA ALA A 339 -21.14 9.24 -16.94
C ALA A 339 -21.90 9.42 -15.60
N GLY A 340 -21.97 10.64 -15.06
CA GLY A 340 -22.65 10.94 -13.79
C GLY A 340 -21.74 10.91 -12.57
N LEU A 341 -20.42 10.91 -12.75
CA LEU A 341 -19.45 10.96 -11.67
C LEU A 341 -19.08 12.40 -11.32
N SER A 342 -18.86 12.66 -10.03
CA SER A 342 -18.37 13.93 -9.49
C SER A 342 -16.93 13.78 -8.99
N ASP A 343 -16.07 14.75 -9.30
CA ASP A 343 -14.70 14.85 -8.80
C ASP A 343 -14.71 15.35 -7.34
N SER A 344 -14.28 14.52 -6.40
CA SER A 344 -14.30 14.85 -4.98
C SER A 344 -13.44 16.05 -4.61
N TYR A 345 -12.28 16.23 -5.26
CA TYR A 345 -11.38 17.35 -5.00
C TYR A 345 -12.02 18.65 -5.46
N PHE A 346 -12.55 18.66 -6.69
CA PHE A 346 -13.23 19.84 -7.23
C PHE A 346 -14.47 20.21 -6.41
N VAL A 347 -15.26 19.23 -5.95
CA VAL A 347 -16.44 19.51 -5.12
C VAL A 347 -16.06 20.09 -3.76
N ALA A 348 -15.01 19.57 -3.12
CA ALA A 348 -14.51 20.07 -1.84
C ALA A 348 -13.88 21.47 -1.98
N HIS A 349 -13.27 21.75 -3.12
CA HIS A 349 -12.45 22.95 -3.35
C HIS A 349 -12.87 23.74 -4.57
N ARG A 350 -14.18 23.97 -4.75
CA ARG A 350 -14.74 24.67 -5.92
C ARG A 350 -14.16 26.06 -6.18
N ASN A 351 -13.63 26.69 -5.13
CA ASN A 351 -13.06 28.03 -5.19
C ASN A 351 -11.55 28.04 -5.49
N ASN A 352 -10.92 26.87 -5.60
CA ASN A 352 -9.54 26.81 -6.07
C ASN A 352 -9.50 27.35 -7.50
N HIS A 353 -8.44 28.11 -7.79
CA HIS A 353 -8.28 28.75 -9.07
C HIS A 353 -8.24 27.70 -10.18
N LYS A 354 -8.87 28.01 -11.32
CA LYS A 354 -8.60 27.30 -12.57
C LYS A 354 -7.36 27.90 -13.19
N PHE A 355 -6.47 27.06 -13.68
CA PHE A 355 -5.17 27.50 -14.15
C PHE A 355 -5.20 27.70 -15.67
N PRO A 356 -4.84 28.89 -16.18
CA PRO A 356 -4.68 29.13 -17.61
C PRO A 356 -3.36 28.56 -18.16
N GLY A 357 -2.51 27.97 -17.32
CA GLY A 357 -1.23 27.34 -17.64
C GLY A 357 -0.92 26.17 -16.68
N PRO A 358 0.27 25.55 -16.74
CA PRO A 358 0.63 24.45 -15.84
C PRO A 358 0.67 24.93 -14.38
N PHE A 359 0.38 24.03 -13.45
CA PHE A 359 0.43 24.34 -12.02
C PHE A 359 1.87 24.50 -11.53
N ALA A 360 2.02 25.18 -10.39
CA ALA A 360 3.24 25.14 -9.60
C ALA A 360 3.27 23.92 -8.67
N PHE A 361 4.48 23.47 -8.33
CA PHE A 361 4.70 22.33 -7.43
C PHE A 361 3.91 22.39 -6.11
N ASP A 362 3.83 23.56 -5.49
CA ASP A 362 3.17 23.78 -4.20
C ASP A 362 1.70 24.20 -4.33
N ASP A 363 1.15 24.24 -5.55
CA ASP A 363 -0.27 24.52 -5.71
C ASP A 363 -1.11 23.39 -5.08
N PRO A 364 -2.23 23.73 -4.41
CA PRO A 364 -3.11 22.74 -3.83
C PRO A 364 -3.65 21.77 -4.88
N GLY A 365 -3.74 20.50 -4.52
CA GLY A 365 -4.36 19.47 -5.34
C GLY A 365 -3.45 18.84 -6.38
N ILE A 366 -2.22 19.32 -6.54
CA ILE A 366 -1.24 18.64 -7.39
C ILE A 366 -1.01 17.24 -6.88
N THR A 367 -0.96 16.27 -7.79
CA THR A 367 -0.70 14.86 -7.45
C THR A 367 0.56 14.35 -8.13
N TRP A 368 0.87 14.82 -9.33
CA TRP A 368 2.09 14.49 -10.03
C TRP A 368 2.92 15.75 -10.32
N THR A 369 4.16 15.86 -9.85
CA THR A 369 4.91 14.94 -8.99
C THR A 369 5.40 15.65 -7.72
N PRO A 370 5.48 14.98 -6.54
CA PRO A 370 6.16 15.53 -5.37
C PRO A 370 7.69 15.57 -5.53
N LEU A 371 8.24 15.21 -6.71
CA LEU A 371 9.67 15.14 -7.00
C LEU A 371 10.10 16.19 -8.02
N THR A 372 10.26 17.44 -7.59
CA THR A 372 10.64 18.57 -8.48
C THR A 372 11.92 18.34 -9.28
N ASN A 373 12.87 17.57 -8.75
CA ASN A 373 14.13 17.26 -9.43
C ASN A 373 14.01 16.17 -10.50
N GLN A 374 12.86 15.51 -10.59
CA GLN A 374 12.57 14.47 -11.59
C GLN A 374 11.59 14.93 -12.65
N GLU A 375 11.01 16.13 -12.52
CA GLU A 375 10.20 16.73 -13.57
C GLU A 375 11.09 17.60 -14.51
N PRO A 376 11.50 17.09 -15.70
CA PRO A 376 12.21 17.86 -16.72
C PRO A 376 11.53 19.13 -17.28
N HIS A 377 10.19 19.23 -17.31
CA HIS A 377 9.49 20.34 -17.99
C HIS A 377 8.89 21.38 -17.04
N GLY A 378 8.95 21.15 -15.72
CA GLY A 378 8.33 22.02 -14.72
C GLY A 378 6.80 22.07 -14.81
N VAL A 379 6.19 21.03 -15.37
CA VAL A 379 4.76 20.81 -15.49
C VAL A 379 4.30 19.91 -14.34
N PHE A 380 3.54 20.50 -13.43
CA PHE A 380 2.90 19.80 -12.33
C PHE A 380 1.41 19.72 -12.61
N ASP A 381 0.79 18.59 -12.30
CA ASP A 381 -0.61 18.33 -12.62
C ASP A 381 -1.32 17.53 -11.52
N ARG A 382 -2.64 17.71 -11.46
CA ARG A 382 -3.54 16.81 -10.77
C ARG A 382 -4.03 15.76 -11.76
N ILE A 383 -3.48 14.56 -11.66
CA ILE A 383 -3.81 13.43 -12.55
C ILE A 383 -4.35 12.22 -11.80
N ASP A 384 -4.32 12.25 -10.46
CA ASP A 384 -4.90 11.23 -9.60
C ASP A 384 -6.24 11.71 -9.06
N PHE A 385 -7.26 10.85 -9.12
CA PHE A 385 -8.64 11.25 -8.81
C PHE A 385 -9.33 10.28 -7.87
N VAL A 386 -10.27 10.84 -7.09
CA VAL A 386 -11.34 10.09 -6.44
C VAL A 386 -12.68 10.65 -6.95
N TYR A 387 -13.36 9.89 -7.78
CA TYR A 387 -14.69 10.17 -8.30
C TYR A 387 -15.76 9.42 -7.51
N PHE A 388 -16.97 9.97 -7.46
CA PHE A 388 -18.13 9.34 -6.81
C PHE A 388 -19.44 9.62 -7.57
N SER A 389 -20.42 8.70 -7.50
CA SER A 389 -21.77 8.95 -8.04
C SER A 389 -22.51 9.95 -7.16
N ALA A 390 -22.97 11.06 -7.74
CA ALA A 390 -23.71 12.07 -6.98
C ALA A 390 -25.21 11.76 -6.95
N GLY A 391 -25.87 11.98 -5.81
CA GLY A 391 -27.33 11.80 -5.66
C GLY A 391 -27.76 10.53 -4.93
N ASP A 392 -26.84 9.62 -4.61
CA ASP A 392 -27.15 8.33 -3.99
C ASP A 392 -27.04 8.32 -2.46
N GLY A 393 -27.03 9.50 -1.83
CA GLY A 393 -26.85 9.63 -0.37
C GLY A 393 -25.39 9.69 0.07
N VAL A 394 -24.46 9.81 -0.89
CA VAL A 394 -23.03 10.08 -0.65
C VAL A 394 -22.73 11.57 -0.77
N THR A 395 -21.97 12.12 0.17
CA THR A 395 -21.54 13.52 0.16
C THR A 395 -20.07 13.60 0.57
N VAL A 396 -19.24 14.23 -0.26
CA VAL A 396 -17.85 14.51 0.10
C VAL A 396 -17.78 15.61 1.16
N THR A 397 -17.00 15.41 2.20
CA THR A 397 -16.76 16.41 3.26
C THR A 397 -15.34 16.96 3.23
N ASN A 398 -14.40 16.19 2.70
CA ASN A 398 -13.02 16.61 2.56
C ASN A 398 -12.34 15.83 1.42
N SER A 399 -11.37 16.45 0.76
CA SER A 399 -10.49 15.82 -0.22
C SER A 399 -9.12 16.48 -0.13
N THR A 400 -8.04 15.72 -0.04
CA THR A 400 -6.68 16.27 0.10
C THR A 400 -5.65 15.37 -0.55
N GLU A 401 -4.64 15.99 -1.15
CA GLU A 401 -3.42 15.31 -1.53
C GLU A 401 -2.58 14.98 -0.28
N LEU A 402 -1.90 13.83 -0.31
CA LEU A 402 -1.00 13.36 0.74
C LEU A 402 0.40 13.18 0.17
N ASP A 403 1.39 13.72 0.87
CA ASP A 403 2.81 13.51 0.55
C ASP A 403 3.71 13.62 1.79
N GLY A 404 5.02 13.77 1.58
CA GLY A 404 5.99 13.92 2.67
C GLY A 404 5.81 15.16 3.55
N ARG A 405 5.00 16.15 3.13
CA ARG A 405 4.72 17.39 3.89
C ARG A 405 3.64 17.18 4.95
N ASN A 406 2.67 16.29 4.70
CA ASN A 406 1.49 16.10 5.56
C ASN A 406 1.20 14.62 5.92
N SER A 407 2.08 13.69 5.54
CA SER A 407 1.94 12.25 5.79
C SER A 407 3.30 11.60 6.14
N ILE A 408 3.60 10.43 5.58
CA ILE A 408 4.83 9.67 5.85
C ILE A 408 6.02 10.28 5.09
N ASN A 409 7.13 10.47 5.82
CA ASN A 409 8.41 10.92 5.29
C ASN A 409 9.52 9.91 5.70
N PRO A 410 10.33 9.34 4.79
CA PRO A 410 10.36 9.60 3.35
C PRO A 410 9.11 9.12 2.61
N TRP A 411 8.60 9.98 1.73
CA TRP A 411 7.45 9.69 0.88
C TRP A 411 7.79 8.59 -0.14
N PRO A 412 6.96 7.54 -0.32
CA PRO A 412 7.35 6.35 -1.05
C PRO A 412 7.03 6.36 -2.55
N SER A 413 6.43 7.42 -3.09
CA SER A 413 5.95 7.46 -4.48
C SER A 413 6.36 8.75 -5.19
N ASP A 414 6.37 8.74 -6.51
CA ASP A 414 6.41 9.91 -7.39
C ASP A 414 5.01 10.48 -7.67
N HIS A 415 3.98 9.95 -7.03
CA HIS A 415 2.64 10.54 -6.94
C HIS A 415 2.33 10.90 -5.48
N ARG A 416 1.62 12.02 -5.29
CA ARG A 416 0.90 12.32 -4.05
C ARG A 416 -0.42 11.54 -4.08
N ALA A 417 -0.78 10.91 -2.98
CA ALA A 417 -2.04 10.15 -2.92
C ALA A 417 -3.23 11.11 -2.74
N VAL A 418 -4.43 10.74 -3.15
CA VAL A 418 -5.64 11.56 -2.94
C VAL A 418 -6.57 10.87 -1.95
N LEU A 419 -6.73 11.46 -0.76
CA LEU A 419 -7.63 10.98 0.29
C LEU A 419 -8.90 11.82 0.31
N SER A 420 -10.05 11.16 0.12
CA SER A 420 -11.37 11.80 0.22
C SER A 420 -12.22 11.15 1.29
N THR A 421 -12.89 11.97 2.09
CA THR A 421 -13.82 11.54 3.15
C THR A 421 -15.24 11.83 2.71
N PHE A 422 -16.11 10.83 2.89
CA PHE A 422 -17.50 10.88 2.49
C PHE A 422 -18.42 10.56 3.66
N ILE A 423 -19.52 11.28 3.76
CA ILE A 423 -20.69 10.79 4.48
C ILE A 423 -21.49 9.92 3.53
N VAL A 424 -21.74 8.68 3.94
CA VAL A 424 -22.55 7.68 3.21
C VAL A 424 -23.81 7.40 4.01
N THR A 425 -24.90 8.05 3.63
CA THR A 425 -26.18 7.91 4.33
C THR A 425 -26.80 6.56 3.94
N PRO A 426 -26.96 5.61 4.87
CA PRO A 426 -27.74 4.43 4.60
C PRO A 426 -29.18 4.87 4.33
N ARG A 427 -29.74 4.53 3.16
CA ARG A 427 -31.17 4.77 2.95
C ARG A 427 -31.98 3.95 3.97
N PRO A 428 -33.08 4.52 4.52
CA PRO A 428 -33.89 3.91 5.57
C PRO A 428 -34.48 2.56 5.21
#